data_AF-A0A2R6GT27-F1
#
_entry.id   AF-A0A2R6GT27-F1
#
_cell.length_a   1.000
_cell.length_b   1.000
_cell.length_c   1.000
_cell.angle_alpha   90.00
_cell.angle_beta   90.00
_cell.angle_gamma   90.00
#
_symmetry.space_group_name_H-M   'P 1'
#
loop_
_entity.id
_entity.type
_entity.pdbx_description
1 polymer ?
#
loop_
_entity_poly.entity_id
_entity_poly.type
_entity_poly.pdbx_seq_one_letter_code
_entity_poly.pdbx_strand_id
1 'polypeptide(L)'
;MSVPLLVSVVYQEWYSALSFLIAAGVTTLAGGAAYTLCEDAPEPKRHHAMIVAALGWFITAAFGALPFIIAAYITPPAVLESFVPAGASYQSSLLNFRNPLHAFFESMSGYTTTGLTMSVHEPSVGHGFLWYRSQM
;
A
#
# COMPACT_ATOMS: atom_id res chain seq x y z
N MET A 1 -4.80 -7.01 -0.50
CA MET A 1 -5.02 -6.14 0.68
C MET A 1 -5.88 -6.78 1.78
N SER A 2 -6.62 -7.88 1.54
CA SER A 2 -7.48 -8.49 2.57
C SER A 2 -6.71 -9.09 3.75
N VAL A 3 -5.53 -9.69 3.52
CA VAL A 3 -4.70 -10.28 4.59
C VAL A 3 -4.16 -9.22 5.55
N PRO A 4 -3.48 -8.14 5.11
CA PRO A 4 -3.00 -7.11 6.04
C PRO A 4 -4.15 -6.37 6.74
N LEU A 5 -5.32 -6.26 6.12
CA LEU A 5 -6.54 -5.79 6.80
C LEU A 5 -6.88 -6.67 8.01
N LEU A 6 -6.91 -8.00 7.83
CA LEU A 6 -7.17 -8.93 8.93
C LEU A 6 -6.11 -8.83 10.02
N VAL A 7 -4.83 -8.71 9.64
CA VAL A 7 -3.73 -8.50 10.59
C VAL A 7 -3.95 -7.21 11.39
N SER A 8 -4.27 -6.10 10.73
CA SER A 8 -4.59 -4.84 11.42
C SER A 8 -5.76 -4.99 12.40
N VAL A 9 -6.80 -5.74 12.05
CA VAL A 9 -7.94 -6.00 12.97
C VAL A 9 -7.50 -6.82 14.19
N VAL A 10 -6.69 -7.87 13.99
CA VAL A 10 -6.16 -8.71 15.09
C VAL A 10 -5.33 -7.88 16.07
N TYR A 11 -4.51 -6.95 15.57
CA TYR A 11 -3.70 -6.04 16.38
C TYR A 11 -4.44 -4.78 16.85
N GLN A 12 -5.76 -4.68 16.60
CA GLN A 12 -6.60 -3.53 16.95
C GLN A 12 -6.13 -2.19 16.33
N GLU A 13 -5.45 -2.25 15.18
CA GLU A 13 -4.97 -1.11 14.41
C GLU A 13 -6.06 -0.61 13.45
N TRP A 14 -7.13 -0.04 14.00
CA TRP A 14 -8.36 0.30 13.25
C TRP A 14 -8.14 1.27 12.08
N TYR A 15 -7.24 2.26 12.22
CA TYR A 15 -6.94 3.20 11.13
C TYR A 15 -6.16 2.52 10.00
N SER A 16 -5.22 1.63 10.33
CA SER A 16 -4.53 0.80 9.34
C SER A 16 -5.53 -0.13 8.63
N ALA A 17 -6.43 -0.79 9.37
CA ALA A 17 -7.47 -1.63 8.79
C ALA A 17 -8.37 -0.85 7.83
N LEU A 18 -8.80 0.35 8.22
CA LEU A 18 -9.61 1.23 7.38
C LEU A 18 -8.85 1.65 6.11
N SER A 19 -7.55 1.94 6.21
CA SER A 19 -6.73 2.29 5.05
C SER A 19 -6.66 1.15 4.02
N PHE A 20 -6.50 -0.10 4.47
CA PHE A 20 -6.53 -1.27 3.61
C PHE A 20 -7.91 -1.52 3.02
N LEU A 21 -8.99 -1.29 3.78
CA LEU A 21 -10.36 -1.45 3.30
C LEU A 21 -10.68 -0.45 2.18
N ILE A 22 -10.35 0.84 2.39
CA ILE A 22 -10.57 1.88 1.39
C ILE A 22 -9.73 1.59 0.14
N ALA A 23 -8.45 1.28 0.31
CA ALA A 23 -7.57 0.97 -0.82
C ALA A 23 -8.06 -0.26 -1.60
N ALA A 24 -8.47 -1.34 -0.90
CA ALA A 24 -9.05 -2.52 -1.53
C ALA A 24 -10.33 -2.20 -2.32
N GLY A 25 -11.20 -1.35 -1.76
CA GLY A 25 -12.39 -0.86 -2.44
C GLY A 25 -12.06 -0.09 -3.71
N VAL A 26 -11.14 0.88 -3.63
CA VAL A 26 -10.69 1.67 -4.79
C VAL A 26 -10.08 0.78 -5.87
N THR A 27 -9.19 -0.16 -5.52
CA THR A 27 -8.58 -1.09 -6.47
C THR A 27 -9.61 -2.01 -7.11
N THR A 28 -10.55 -2.55 -6.34
CA THR A 28 -11.60 -3.45 -6.84
C THR A 28 -12.55 -2.72 -7.78
N LEU A 29 -12.96 -1.49 -7.43
CA LEU A 29 -13.83 -0.68 -8.28
C LEU A 29 -13.13 -0.27 -9.58
N ALA A 30 -11.87 0.17 -9.50
CA ALA A 30 -11.11 0.54 -10.70
C ALA A 30 -10.87 -0.66 -11.62
N GLY A 31 -10.48 -1.81 -11.05
CA GLY A 31 -10.29 -3.05 -11.81
C GLY A 31 -11.60 -3.58 -12.40
N GLY A 32 -12.69 -3.55 -11.63
CA GLY A 32 -14.01 -3.96 -12.09
C GLY A 32 -14.54 -3.07 -13.21
N ALA A 33 -14.39 -1.74 -13.09
CA ALA A 33 -14.75 -0.80 -14.14
C ALA A 33 -13.92 -1.07 -15.42
N ALA A 34 -12.60 -1.20 -15.29
CA ALA A 34 -11.73 -1.50 -16.43
C ALA A 34 -12.09 -2.84 -17.09
N TYR A 35 -12.43 -3.87 -16.31
CA TYR A 35 -12.88 -5.15 -16.83
C TYR A 35 -14.18 -5.01 -17.64
N THR A 36 -15.21 -4.37 -17.08
CA THR A 36 -16.50 -4.19 -17.76
C THR A 36 -16.40 -3.31 -19.01
N LEU A 37 -15.52 -2.32 -19.02
CA LEU A 37 -15.32 -1.43 -20.17
C LEU A 37 -14.49 -2.08 -21.29
N CYS A 38 -13.81 -3.18 -21.01
CA CYS A 38 -12.90 -3.84 -21.94
C CYS A 38 -13.27 -5.32 -22.19
N GLU A 39 -14.50 -5.73 -21.87
CA GLU A 39 -14.96 -7.12 -22.00
C GLU A 39 -14.86 -7.63 -23.45
N ASP A 40 -15.15 -6.77 -24.43
CA ASP A 40 -15.10 -7.08 -25.86
C ASP A 40 -13.71 -6.86 -26.49
N ALA A 41 -12.64 -6.73 -25.69
CA ALA A 41 -11.31 -6.45 -26.22
C ALA A 41 -10.77 -7.60 -27.11
N PRO A 42 -10.17 -7.31 -28.27
CA PRO A 42 -9.64 -8.33 -29.17
C PRO A 42 -8.40 -9.03 -28.59
N GLU A 43 -8.09 -10.21 -29.12
CA GLU A 43 -6.97 -11.02 -28.63
C GLU A 43 -5.63 -10.26 -28.69
N PRO A 44 -4.84 -10.26 -27.59
CA PRO A 44 -3.61 -9.48 -27.50
C PRO A 44 -2.52 -10.00 -28.46
N LYS A 45 -1.91 -9.07 -29.19
CA LYS A 45 -0.74 -9.33 -30.05
C LYS A 45 0.56 -9.31 -29.22
N ARG A 46 1.67 -9.76 -29.80
CA ARG A 46 2.99 -9.82 -29.12
C ARG A 46 3.42 -8.50 -28.46
N HIS A 47 3.21 -7.36 -29.13
CA HIS A 47 3.57 -6.05 -28.55
C HIS A 47 2.63 -5.64 -27.41
N HIS A 48 1.35 -6.06 -27.45
CA HIS A 48 0.43 -5.85 -26.32
C HIS A 48 0.93 -6.60 -25.08
N ALA A 49 1.51 -7.80 -25.21
CA ALA A 49 2.06 -8.52 -24.07
C ALA A 49 3.19 -7.74 -23.37
N MET A 50 4.06 -7.08 -24.12
CA MET A 50 5.12 -6.23 -23.54
C MET A 50 4.53 -5.01 -22.81
N ILE A 51 3.50 -4.39 -23.38
CA ILE A 51 2.78 -3.26 -22.77
C ILE A 51 2.09 -3.71 -21.49
N VAL A 52 1.40 -4.85 -21.51
CA VAL A 52 0.73 -5.43 -20.34
C VAL A 52 1.73 -5.75 -19.23
N ALA A 53 2.91 -6.27 -19.55
CA ALA A 53 3.95 -6.50 -18.56
C ALA A 53 4.43 -5.19 -17.92
N ALA A 54 4.77 -4.17 -18.73
CA ALA A 54 5.25 -2.89 -18.22
C ALA A 54 4.19 -2.15 -17.39
N LEU A 55 2.97 -2.04 -17.92
CA LEU A 55 1.85 -1.40 -17.21
C LEU A 55 1.41 -2.22 -16.00
N GLY A 56 1.43 -3.55 -16.07
CA GLY A 56 1.03 -4.43 -14.97
C GLY A 56 1.83 -4.15 -13.71
N TRP A 57 3.16 -4.07 -13.81
CA TRP A 57 4.02 -3.72 -12.68
C TRP A 57 3.77 -2.28 -12.18
N PHE A 58 3.69 -1.32 -13.11
CA PHE A 58 3.44 0.08 -12.75
C PHE A 58 2.11 0.28 -12.01
N ILE A 59 1.03 -0.31 -12.52
CA ILE A 59 -0.32 -0.24 -11.95
C ILE A 59 -0.37 -0.97 -10.61
N THR A 60 0.27 -2.13 -10.51
CA THR A 60 0.35 -2.89 -9.24
C THR A 60 1.03 -2.05 -8.15
N ALA A 61 2.15 -1.39 -8.46
CA ALA A 61 2.82 -0.48 -7.53
C ALA A 61 1.97 0.77 -7.20
N ALA A 62 1.29 1.35 -8.20
CA ALA A 62 0.44 2.53 -8.00
C ALA A 62 -0.73 2.24 -7.04
N PHE A 63 -1.47 1.15 -7.26
CA PHE A 63 -2.54 0.75 -6.33
C PHE A 63 -1.99 0.24 -5.00
N GLY A 64 -0.83 -0.43 -5.01
CA GLY A 64 -0.17 -0.91 -3.82
C GLY A 64 0.28 0.18 -2.85
N ALA A 65 0.53 1.40 -3.36
CA ALA A 65 0.89 2.59 -2.60
C ALA A 65 -0.30 3.23 -1.85
N LEU A 66 -1.54 3.01 -2.31
CA LEU A 66 -2.73 3.64 -1.74
C LEU A 66 -2.91 3.47 -0.22
N PRO A 67 -2.79 2.27 0.38
CA PRO A 67 -3.00 2.13 1.82
C PRO A 67 -1.98 2.95 2.63
N PHE A 68 -0.73 3.06 2.17
CA PHE A 68 0.28 3.89 2.83
C PHE A 68 -0.10 5.37 2.82
N ILE A 69 -0.54 5.89 1.66
CA ILE A 69 -0.97 7.28 1.52
C ILE A 69 -2.18 7.53 2.42
N ILE A 70 -3.20 6.69 2.32
CA ILE A 70 -4.45 6.84 3.08
C ILE A 70 -4.14 6.83 4.59
N ALA A 71 -3.38 5.83 5.07
CA ALA A 71 -3.01 5.73 6.48
C ALA A 71 -2.25 6.97 6.99
N ALA A 72 -1.34 7.54 6.18
CA ALA A 72 -0.57 8.72 6.55
C ALA A 72 -1.42 9.99 6.76
N TYR A 73 -2.60 10.05 6.14
CA TYR A 73 -3.55 11.17 6.26
C TYR A 73 -4.66 10.91 7.29
N ILE A 74 -5.19 9.69 7.38
CA ILE A 74 -6.34 9.40 8.26
C ILE A 74 -5.94 9.09 9.70
N THR A 75 -4.70 8.66 9.96
CA THR A 75 -4.26 8.23 11.29
C THR A 75 -3.98 9.45 12.18
N PRO A 76 -4.68 9.62 13.32
CA PRO A 76 -4.46 10.75 14.22
C PRO A 76 -3.08 10.71 14.88
N PRO A 77 -2.51 11.87 15.27
CA PRO A 77 -1.21 11.94 15.95
C PRO A 77 -1.11 11.04 17.19
N ALA A 78 -2.15 10.99 18.01
CA ALA A 78 -2.17 10.14 19.22
C ALA A 78 -2.02 8.63 18.91
N VAL A 79 -2.51 8.17 17.75
CA VAL A 79 -2.36 6.77 17.33
C VAL A 79 -0.98 6.55 16.72
N LEU A 80 -0.46 7.51 15.94
CA LEU A 80 0.90 7.44 15.39
C LEU A 80 1.97 7.34 16.50
N GLU A 81 1.77 8.07 17.60
CA GLU A 81 2.65 8.01 18.77
C GLU A 81 2.62 6.62 19.44
N SER A 82 1.50 5.89 19.38
CA SER A 82 1.41 4.54 19.94
C SER A 82 2.28 3.51 19.19
N PHE A 83 2.66 3.79 17.94
CA PHE A 83 3.58 2.96 17.15
C PHE A 83 5.05 3.25 17.46
N VAL A 84 5.33 4.30 18.24
CA VAL A 84 6.70 4.72 18.57
C VAL A 84 7.00 4.30 20.02
N PRO A 85 8.12 3.60 20.29
CA PRO A 85 8.52 3.27 21.65
C PRO A 85 8.69 4.50 22.55
N ALA A 86 8.27 4.40 23.81
CA ALA A 86 8.38 5.48 24.77
C ALA A 86 9.85 5.95 24.94
N GLY A 87 10.08 7.25 24.81
CA GLY A 87 11.43 7.85 24.91
C GLY A 87 12.22 7.92 23.60
N ALA A 88 11.65 7.47 22.47
CA ALA A 88 12.26 7.68 21.16
C ALA A 88 12.22 9.15 20.72
N SER A 89 13.26 9.62 20.02
CA SER A 89 13.38 10.98 19.49
C SER A 89 12.85 11.14 18.06
N TYR A 90 12.27 10.09 17.48
CA TYR A 90 11.77 10.06 16.12
C TYR A 90 10.24 10.00 16.06
N GLN A 91 9.69 10.36 14.90
CA GLN A 91 8.26 10.29 14.63
C GLN A 91 7.91 9.00 13.87
N SER A 92 6.63 8.61 13.89
CA SER A 92 6.15 7.45 13.14
C SER A 92 6.50 7.56 11.65
N SER A 93 7.05 6.47 11.12
CA SER A 93 7.42 6.37 9.70
C SER A 93 6.22 6.44 8.76
N LEU A 94 4.98 6.24 9.26
CA LEU A 94 3.77 6.47 8.45
C LEU A 94 3.68 7.90 7.91
N LEU A 95 4.23 8.88 8.63
CA LEU A 95 4.23 10.28 8.20
C LEU A 95 5.04 10.50 6.92
N ASN A 96 6.05 9.66 6.63
CA ASN A 96 6.84 9.77 5.41
C ASN A 96 6.00 9.54 4.16
N PHE A 97 4.92 8.77 4.26
CA PHE A 97 4.02 8.44 3.15
C PHE A 97 2.99 9.54 2.85
N ARG A 98 3.02 10.67 3.58
CA ARG A 98 2.31 11.89 3.15
C ARG A 98 2.84 12.41 1.82
N ASN A 99 4.09 12.12 1.47
CA ASN A 99 4.57 12.30 0.12
C ASN A 99 4.19 11.08 -0.74
N PRO A 100 3.30 11.20 -1.74
CA PRO A 100 2.88 10.08 -2.57
C PRO A 100 4.04 9.39 -3.30
N LEU A 101 5.11 10.13 -3.61
CA LEU A 101 6.28 9.55 -4.25
C LEU A 101 6.98 8.53 -3.34
N HIS A 102 7.00 8.76 -2.02
CA HIS A 102 7.58 7.82 -1.06
C HIS A 102 6.74 6.54 -0.97
N ALA A 103 5.40 6.67 -0.98
CA ALA A 103 4.50 5.53 -0.96
C ALA A 103 4.60 4.71 -2.25
N PHE A 104 4.70 5.38 -3.40
CA PHE A 104 4.94 4.72 -4.68
C PHE A 104 6.28 3.99 -4.70
N PHE A 105 7.35 4.63 -4.21
CA PHE A 105 8.66 4.01 -4.09
C PHE A 105 8.64 2.78 -3.18
N GLU A 106 8.03 2.86 -1.98
CA GLU A 106 7.90 1.74 -1.06
C GLU A 106 7.15 0.57 -1.71
N SER A 107 6.02 0.84 -2.37
CA SER A 107 5.24 -0.20 -3.01
C SER A 107 5.96 -0.83 -4.20
N MET A 108 6.63 -0.02 -5.02
CA MET A 108 7.42 -0.52 -6.15
C MET A 108 8.55 -1.41 -5.63
N SER A 109 9.32 -0.91 -4.66
CA SER A 109 10.44 -1.63 -4.04
C SER A 109 10.03 -2.97 -3.44
N GLY A 110 8.86 -3.04 -2.79
CA GLY A 110 8.29 -4.28 -2.28
C GLY A 110 8.00 -5.28 -3.40
N TYR A 111 7.13 -4.93 -4.35
CA TYR A 111 6.71 -5.86 -5.41
C TYR A 111 7.85 -6.27 -6.36
N THR A 112 8.85 -5.41 -6.54
CA THR A 112 10.04 -5.76 -7.34
C THR A 112 11.13 -6.42 -6.51
N THR A 113 10.87 -6.78 -5.26
CA THR A 113 11.81 -7.45 -4.35
C THR A 113 13.15 -6.70 -4.20
N THR A 114 13.11 -5.38 -4.36
CA THR A 114 14.30 -4.52 -4.28
C THR A 114 14.75 -4.31 -2.84
N GLY A 115 13.81 -4.27 -1.89
CA GLY A 115 14.11 -4.26 -0.46
C GLY A 115 14.59 -2.92 0.10
N LEU A 116 14.48 -1.83 -0.66
CA LEU A 116 14.70 -0.46 -0.16
C LEU A 116 13.43 0.08 0.51
N THR A 117 13.59 0.93 1.53
CA THR A 117 12.48 1.39 2.37
C THR A 117 12.50 2.90 2.59
N MET A 118 11.31 3.51 2.58
CA MET A 118 11.01 4.85 3.06
C MET A 118 10.42 4.82 4.49
N SER A 119 10.18 3.63 5.04
CA SER A 119 9.94 3.43 6.46
C SER A 119 11.27 3.48 7.23
N VAL A 120 11.70 4.68 7.62
CA VAL A 120 13.03 4.91 8.24
C VAL A 120 13.19 4.15 9.56
N HIS A 121 12.11 4.06 10.34
CA HIS A 121 12.04 3.25 11.56
C HIS A 121 10.92 2.23 11.37
N GLU A 122 11.23 1.08 10.82
CA GLU A 122 10.25 0.09 10.34
C GLU A 122 9.19 -0.30 11.37
N PRO A 123 9.51 -0.53 12.66
CA PRO A 123 8.48 -0.90 13.63
C PRO A 123 7.39 0.16 13.81
N SER A 124 7.69 1.42 13.48
CA SER A 124 6.79 2.57 13.71
C SER A 124 5.68 2.75 12.67
N VAL A 125 5.50 1.81 11.74
CA VAL A 125 4.36 1.81 10.78
C VAL A 125 3.17 0.96 11.23
N GLY A 126 3.31 0.17 12.29
CA GLY A 126 2.28 -0.76 12.77
C GLY A 126 2.36 -2.16 12.11
N HIS A 127 1.79 -3.15 12.78
CA HIS A 127 1.88 -4.57 12.45
C HIS A 127 1.21 -4.90 11.11
N GLY A 128 0.07 -4.26 10.80
CA GLY A 128 -0.60 -4.48 9.52
C GLY A 128 0.25 -4.04 8.32
N PHE A 129 0.93 -2.91 8.44
CA PHE A 129 1.84 -2.43 7.40
C PHE A 129 3.15 -3.20 7.34
N LEU A 130 3.68 -3.64 8.48
CA LEU A 130 4.82 -4.56 8.51
C LEU A 130 4.52 -5.86 7.76
N TRP A 131 3.35 -6.46 8.02
CA TRP A 131 2.91 -7.64 7.29
C TRP A 131 2.70 -7.35 5.79
N TYR A 132 2.07 -6.22 5.46
CA TYR A 132 1.83 -5.86 4.08
C TYR A 132 3.14 -5.76 3.29
N ARG A 133 4.19 -5.17 3.89
CA ARG A 133 5.52 -5.08 3.30
C ARG A 133 6.17 -6.45 3.11
N SER A 134 5.99 -7.40 4.04
CA SER A 134 6.54 -8.75 3.88
C SER A 134 5.75 -9.63 2.91
N GLN A 135 4.52 -9.24 2.57
CA GLN A 135 3.69 -9.92 1.59
C GLN A 135 4.05 -9.52 0.14
N MET A 136 4.47 -8.27 -0.07
CA MET A 136 4.87 -7.76 -1.38
C MET A 136 6.07 -8.51 -1.94
#